data_AF-A0A0M2HMR3-F1
#
_entry.id   AF-A0A0M2HMR3-F1
#
_cell.length_a   1.000
_cell.length_b   1.000
_cell.length_c   1.000
_cell.angle_alpha   90.00
_cell.angle_beta   90.00
_cell.angle_gamma   90.00
#
_symmetry.space_group_name_H-M   'P 1'
#
loop_
_entity.id
_entity.type
_entity.pdbx_description
1 polymer ?
#
loop_
_entity_poly.entity_id
_entity_poly.type
_entity_poly.pdbx_seq_one_letter_code
_entity_poly.pdbx_strand_id
1 'polypeptide(L)'
;MSLRFTRRWGPHRIGYHLGIPRSTVGRVLARYRMPLLQHLDQTTGLPVRRLRAVRYEKEIPGELVHIDIKKLGKIPDGGGWRAHGRDSAQARRAGAATDRAAR
;
A
#
# COMPACT_ATOMS: atom_id res chain seq x y z
N MET A 1 1.86 5.82 -23.55
CA MET A 1 2.38 6.57 -22.38
C MET A 1 1.30 7.01 -21.41
N SER A 2 0.09 7.39 -21.84
CA SER A 2 -1.00 7.84 -20.95
C SER A 2 -1.20 6.95 -19.71
N LEU A 3 -1.29 5.61 -19.85
CA LEU A 3 -1.49 4.69 -18.72
C LEU A 3 -0.36 4.72 -17.67
N ARG A 4 0.86 5.05 -18.07
CA ARG A 4 1.99 5.23 -17.14
C ARG A 4 1.80 6.47 -16.28
N PHE A 5 1.30 7.56 -16.85
CA PHE A 5 1.10 8.84 -16.15
C PHE A 5 -0.20 8.87 -15.34
N THR A 6 -1.31 8.47 -15.94
CA THR A 6 -2.63 8.57 -15.30
C THR A 6 -2.84 7.51 -14.23
N ARG A 7 -2.34 6.29 -14.47
CA ARG A 7 -2.57 5.15 -13.57
C ARG A 7 -1.33 4.64 -12.85
N ARG A 8 -0.15 5.20 -13.13
CA ARG A 8 1.15 4.76 -12.55
C ARG A 8 1.37 3.25 -12.68
N TRP A 9 0.95 2.66 -13.79
CA TRP A 9 1.08 1.22 -13.98
C TRP A 9 2.49 0.80 -14.39
N GLY A 10 2.90 -0.37 -13.89
CA GLY A 10 4.12 -1.05 -14.30
C GLY A 10 3.98 -1.74 -15.65
N PRO A 11 5.10 -2.19 -16.25
CA PRO A 11 5.11 -2.81 -17.57
C PRO A 11 4.23 -4.07 -17.67
N HIS A 12 4.06 -4.82 -16.58
CA HIS A 12 3.18 -6.00 -16.53
C HIS A 12 1.70 -5.63 -16.70
N ARG A 13 1.19 -4.67 -15.91
CA ARG A 13 -0.21 -4.23 -16.00
C ARG A 13 -0.51 -3.54 -17.34
N ILE A 14 0.40 -2.70 -17.82
CA ILE A 14 0.26 -2.05 -19.13
C ILE A 14 0.27 -3.10 -20.25
N GLY A 15 1.17 -4.07 -20.19
CA GLY A 15 1.26 -5.14 -21.19
C GLY A 15 0.00 -5.99 -21.25
N TYR A 16 -0.51 -6.41 -20.09
CA TYR A 16 -1.77 -7.15 -19.98
C TYR A 16 -2.95 -6.36 -20.56
N HIS A 17 -3.09 -5.08 -20.20
CA HIS A 17 -4.22 -4.26 -20.64
C HIS A 17 -4.18 -3.92 -22.13
N LEU A 18 -2.99 -3.78 -22.72
CA LEU A 18 -2.82 -3.42 -24.13
C LEU A 18 -2.60 -4.63 -25.06
N GLY A 19 -2.46 -5.84 -24.52
CA GLY A 19 -2.08 -7.04 -25.30
C GLY A 19 -0.65 -7.00 -25.85
N ILE A 20 0.22 -6.16 -25.28
CA ILE A 20 1.61 -5.97 -25.74
C ILE A 20 2.56 -6.74 -24.81
N PRO A 21 3.59 -7.43 -25.33
CA PRO A 21 4.60 -8.06 -24.48
C PRO A 21 5.21 -7.08 -23.49
N ARG A 22 5.36 -7.50 -22.22
CA ARG A 22 6.02 -6.71 -21.14
C ARG A 22 7.37 -6.14 -21.57
N SER A 23 8.00 -6.84 -22.51
CA SER A 23 9.29 -6.59 -23.14
C SER A 23 9.32 -5.28 -23.89
N THR A 24 8.35 -5.14 -24.77
CA THR A 24 8.15 -3.97 -25.60
C THR A 24 7.77 -2.80 -24.74
N VAL A 25 6.85 -2.98 -23.79
CA VAL A 25 6.45 -1.92 -22.85
C VAL A 25 7.66 -1.41 -22.05
N GLY A 26 8.47 -2.31 -21.48
CA GLY A 26 9.68 -1.95 -20.75
C GLY A 26 10.68 -1.16 -21.61
N ARG A 27 10.95 -1.60 -22.84
CA ARG A 27 11.83 -0.90 -23.79
C ARG A 27 11.30 0.49 -24.15
N VAL A 28 9.98 0.63 -24.36
CA VAL A 28 9.36 1.92 -24.65
C VAL A 28 9.49 2.85 -23.44
N LEU A 29 9.19 2.38 -22.22
CA LEU A 29 9.37 3.19 -20.99
C LEU A 29 10.84 3.66 -20.84
N ALA A 30 11.81 2.78 -21.08
CA ALA A 30 13.24 3.11 -21.02
C ALA A 30 13.65 4.12 -22.10
N ARG A 31 13.16 3.95 -23.35
CA ARG A 31 13.42 4.88 -24.47
C ARG A 31 12.97 6.30 -24.14
N TYR A 32 11.82 6.45 -23.50
CA TYR A 32 11.28 7.74 -23.07
C TYR A 32 11.82 8.20 -21.70
N ARG A 33 12.86 7.54 -21.17
CA ARG A 33 13.48 7.85 -19.87
C ARG A 33 12.48 7.99 -18.72
N MET A 34 11.45 7.15 -18.73
CA MET A 34 10.42 7.19 -17.70
C MET A 34 11.01 6.79 -16.34
N PRO A 35 10.81 7.58 -15.28
CA PRO A 35 11.28 7.22 -13.94
C PRO A 35 10.66 5.91 -13.47
N LEU A 36 11.43 5.13 -12.70
CA LEU A 36 10.95 3.92 -12.05
C LEU A 36 9.84 4.26 -11.06
N LEU A 37 8.82 3.40 -10.92
CA LEU A 37 7.71 3.66 -9.99
C LEU A 37 8.18 3.73 -8.54
N GLN A 38 9.23 2.98 -8.18
CA GLN A 38 9.81 3.01 -6.84
C GLN A 38 10.43 4.38 -6.49
N HIS A 39 10.71 5.22 -7.48
CA HIS A 39 11.23 6.58 -7.28
C HIS A 39 10.10 7.62 -7.25
N LEU A 40 8.85 7.21 -7.47
CA LEU A 40 7.68 8.08 -7.46
C LEU A 40 6.75 7.70 -6.32
N ASP A 41 6.17 8.70 -5.68
CA ASP A 41 5.05 8.48 -4.78
C ASP A 41 3.83 8.07 -5.62
N GLN A 42 3.21 6.92 -5.33
CA GLN A 42 2.17 6.36 -6.20
C GLN A 42 0.88 7.18 -6.19
N THR A 43 0.64 7.93 -5.11
CA THR A 43 -0.55 8.77 -4.94
C THR A 43 -0.42 10.07 -5.74
N THR A 44 0.71 10.74 -5.60
CA THR A 44 0.97 12.07 -6.18
C THR A 44 1.64 12.00 -7.54
N GLY A 45 2.42 10.95 -7.82
CA GLY A 45 3.27 10.84 -9.02
C GLY A 45 4.51 11.72 -8.98
N LEU A 46 4.75 12.42 -7.87
CA LEU A 46 5.95 13.24 -7.67
C LEU A 46 7.13 12.36 -7.26
N PRO A 47 8.38 12.79 -7.53
CA PRO A 47 9.56 12.10 -7.01
C PRO A 47 9.44 11.90 -5.50
N VAL A 48 9.66 10.67 -5.02
CA VAL A 48 9.76 10.39 -3.58
C VAL A 48 10.93 11.20 -3.06
N ARG A 49 10.65 12.34 -2.41
CA ARG A 49 11.63 13.01 -1.57
C ARG A 49 11.84 12.09 -0.37
N ARG A 50 12.89 11.28 -0.42
CA ARG A 50 13.37 10.58 0.76
C ARG A 50 13.94 11.66 1.69
N LEU A 51 13.07 12.24 2.50
CA LEU A 51 13.49 13.15 3.56
C LEU A 51 14.53 12.41 4.40
N ARG A 52 15.60 13.11 4.77
CA ARG A 52 16.58 12.56 5.71
C ARG A 52 15.81 12.10 6.94
N ALA A 53 16.07 10.87 7.40
CA ALA A 53 15.43 10.35 8.60
C ALA A 53 15.63 11.37 9.73
N VAL A 54 14.52 11.88 10.25
CA VAL A 54 14.55 12.79 11.40
C VAL A 54 14.83 11.92 12.62
N ARG A 55 15.99 12.11 13.23
CA ARG A 55 16.34 11.46 14.49
C ARG A 55 15.76 12.31 15.61
N TYR A 56 14.77 11.76 16.31
CA TYR A 56 14.18 12.41 17.47
C TYR A 56 15.00 12.05 18.71
N GLU A 57 16.00 12.87 18.99
CA GLU A 57 16.79 12.81 20.22
C GLU A 57 16.49 14.02 21.08
N LYS A 58 16.38 13.78 22.37
CA LYS A 58 16.12 14.79 23.39
C LYS A 58 17.00 14.53 24.59
N GLU A 59 17.49 15.61 25.18
CA GLU A 59 18.46 15.54 26.27
C GLU A 59 17.76 15.33 27.61
N ILE A 60 16.53 15.84 27.74
CA ILE A 60 15.81 15.86 29.00
C ILE A 60 14.66 14.83 28.98
N PRO A 61 14.51 14.01 30.03
CA PRO A 61 13.35 13.15 30.19
C PRO A 61 12.03 13.94 30.09
N GLY A 62 11.09 13.47 29.25
CA GLY A 62 9.78 14.09 29.05
C GLY A 62 9.63 14.94 27.78
N GLU A 63 10.71 15.29 27.09
CA GLU A 63 10.66 16.05 25.83
C GLU A 63 10.26 15.22 24.60
N LEU A 64 10.35 13.89 24.71
CA LEU A 64 9.97 12.95 23.65
C LEU A 64 8.87 12.02 24.17
N VAL A 65 7.71 12.07 23.52
CA VAL A 65 6.60 11.15 23.79
C VAL A 65 6.61 10.07 22.71
N HIS A 66 6.82 8.82 23.12
CA HIS A 66 6.63 7.68 22.24
C HIS A 66 5.15 7.32 22.21
N ILE A 67 4.51 7.47 21.05
CA ILE A 67 3.13 7.04 20.83
C ILE A 67 3.18 5.83 19.90
N ASP A 68 3.01 4.64 20.47
CA ASP A 68 2.75 3.44 19.66
C ASP A 68 1.26 3.39 19.33
N ILE A 69 0.92 3.64 18.06
CA ILE A 69 -0.45 3.56 17.58
C ILE A 69 -0.63 2.23 16.86
N LYS A 70 -1.32 1.31 17.52
CA LYS A 70 -1.71 0.03 16.93
C LYS A 70 -3.14 0.07 16.42
N LYS A 71 -3.35 -0.18 15.13
CA LYS A 71 -4.69 -0.38 14.57
C LYS A 71 -5.16 -1.80 14.88
N LEU A 72 -6.04 -1.95 15.86
CA LEU A 72 -6.71 -3.21 16.15
C LEU A 72 -7.95 -3.38 15.24
N GLY A 73 -8.29 -4.63 14.93
CA GLY A 73 -9.51 -4.95 14.18
C GLY A 73 -10.77 -4.57 14.98
N LYS A 74 -11.82 -4.15 14.27
CA LYS A 74 -13.11 -3.84 14.90
C LYS A 74 -13.75 -5.13 15.42
N ILE A 75 -14.19 -5.13 16.68
CA ILE A 75 -15.00 -6.22 17.24
C ILE A 75 -16.41 -6.11 16.63
N PRO A 76 -16.95 -7.17 15.99
CA PRO A 76 -18.32 -7.16 15.47
C PRO A 76 -19.35 -7.05 16.59
N ASP A 77 -20.47 -6.37 16.33
CA ASP A 77 -21.61 -6.34 17.24
C ASP A 77 -22.11 -7.78 17.49
N GLY A 78 -22.28 -8.14 18.77
CA GLY A 78 -22.62 -9.51 19.17
C GLY A 78 -21.44 -10.50 19.22
N GLY A 79 -20.21 -10.04 18.96
CA GLY A 79 -18.99 -10.84 19.12
C GLY A 79 -18.58 -11.65 17.88
N GLY A 80 -17.33 -12.13 17.89
CA GLY A 80 -16.74 -12.91 16.79
C GLY A 80 -16.78 -14.41 17.04
N TRP A 81 -15.80 -15.13 16.49
CA TRP A 81 -15.71 -16.58 16.59
C TRP A 81 -15.68 -17.14 18.01
N ARG A 82 -15.24 -16.35 19.00
CA ARG A 82 -15.26 -16.76 20.41
C ARG A 82 -16.68 -16.92 20.97
N ALA A 83 -17.64 -16.16 20.44
CA ALA A 83 -19.04 -16.23 20.83
C ALA A 83 -19.84 -17.21 19.96
N HIS A 84 -19.56 -17.25 18.65
CA HIS A 84 -20.37 -18.00 17.67
C HIS A 84 -19.72 -19.27 17.13
N GLY A 85 -18.46 -19.56 17.50
CA GLY A 85 -17.66 -20.65 16.93
C GLY A 85 -16.84 -20.22 15.70
N ARG A 86 -15.75 -20.95 15.40
CA ARG A 86 -14.77 -20.63 14.34
C ARG A 86 -15.36 -20.66 12.93
N ASP A 87 -16.32 -21.54 12.66
CA ASP A 87 -16.95 -21.71 11.35
C ASP A 87 -18.32 -21.03 11.23
N SER A 88 -18.59 -20.06 12.09
CA SER A 88 -19.83 -19.29 12.05
C SER A 88 -19.83 -18.24 10.94
N ALA A 89 -21.02 -17.83 10.50
CA ALA A 89 -21.17 -16.74 9.54
C ALA A 89 -20.56 -15.42 10.08
N GLN A 90 -20.67 -15.20 11.39
CA GLN A 90 -20.11 -14.06 12.10
C GLN A 90 -18.57 -14.06 12.05
N ALA A 91 -17.95 -15.22 12.29
CA ALA A 91 -16.49 -15.38 12.17
C ALA A 91 -16.00 -15.11 10.75
N ARG A 92 -16.68 -15.66 9.73
CA ARG A 92 -16.34 -15.42 8.32
C ARG A 92 -16.48 -13.95 7.91
N ARG A 93 -17.55 -13.27 8.37
CA ARG A 93 -17.75 -11.83 8.13
C ARG A 93 -16.64 -10.97 8.76
N ALA A 94 -16.23 -11.30 9.98
CA ALA A 94 -15.13 -10.61 10.65
C ALA A 94 -13.77 -10.81 9.94
N GLY A 95 -13.51 -12.04 9.48
CA GLY A 95 -12.33 -12.35 8.67
C GLY A 95 -12.30 -11.58 7.34
N ALA A 96 -13.42 -11.55 6.61
CA ALA A 96 -13.53 -10.83 5.35
C ALA A 96 -13.27 -9.31 5.48
N ALA A 97 -13.68 -8.69 6.60
CA ALA A 97 -13.38 -7.29 6.88
C ALA A 97 -11.88 -7.06 7.12
N THR A 98 -11.20 -8.03 7.74
CA THR A 98 -9.77 -7.98 8.02
C THR A 98 -8.95 -8.15 6.74
N ASP A 99 -9.31 -9.11 5.88
CA ASP A 99 -8.64 -9.38 4.60
C ASP A 99 -8.73 -8.20 3.62
N ARG A 100 -9.85 -7.46 3.63
CA ARG A 100 -9.99 -6.23 2.82
C ARG A 100 -9.11 -5.09 3.32
N ALA A 101 -8.87 -5.00 4.62
CA ALA A 101 -8.03 -3.96 5.21
C ALA A 101 -6.53 -4.26 5.05
N ALA A 102 -6.16 -5.51 4.77
CA ALA A 102 -4.79 -5.96 4.54
C ALA A 102 -4.36 -5.95 3.06
N ARG A 103 -5.28 -5.66 2.13
CA ARG A 103 -5.00 -5.48 0.69
C ARG A 103 -4.86 -4.00 0.33
#